data_AF-A0A3B0SW11-F1
#
_entry.id   AF-A0A3B0SW11-F1
#
_cell.length_a   1.000
_cell.length_b   1.000
_cell.length_c   1.000
_cell.angle_alpha   90.00
_cell.angle_beta   90.00
_cell.angle_gamma   90.00
#
_symmetry.space_group_name_H-M   'P 1'
#
loop_
_entity.id
_entity.type
_entity.pdbx_description
1 polymer ?
#
loop_
_entity_poly.entity_id
_entity_poly.type
_entity_poly.pdbx_seq_one_letter_code
_entity_poly.pdbx_strand_id
1 'polypeptide(L)' 'MSNIINLNRFRKQKKRSEAEQSAEENRSKFGRTKSEKAKEASEAEDASRHIDGHRLEDDER' A
#
# COMPACT_ATOMS: atom_id res chain seq x y z
N MET A 1 30.79 -20.65 28.72
CA MET A 1 29.67 -19.70 28.53
C MET A 1 28.82 -20.21 27.39
N SER A 2 27.62 -20.72 27.66
CA SER A 2 26.72 -21.21 26.62
C SER A 2 25.92 -20.04 26.04
N ASN A 3 26.05 -19.81 24.73
CA ASN A 3 25.25 -18.83 24.01
C ASN A 3 23.82 -19.38 23.85
N ILE A 4 22.93 -19.01 24.78
CA ILE A 4 21.51 -19.36 24.68
C ILE A 4 20.87 -18.43 23.65
N ILE A 5 20.72 -18.93 22.42
CA ILE A 5 20.13 -18.18 21.32
C ILE A 5 18.61 -18.42 21.30
N ASN A 6 17.82 -17.35 21.38
CA ASN A 6 16.37 -17.46 21.30
C ASN A 6 15.92 -17.69 19.85
N LEU A 7 15.58 -18.93 19.51
CA LEU A 7 15.11 -19.30 18.16
C LEU A 7 13.85 -18.54 17.72
N ASN A 8 12.98 -18.12 18.64
CA ASN A 8 11.77 -17.37 18.29
C ASN A 8 12.11 -15.98 17.75
N ARG A 9 13.08 -15.29 18.37
CA ARG A 9 13.58 -13.99 17.86
C ARG A 9 14.20 -14.17 16.48
N PHE A 10 15.02 -15.21 16.30
CA PHE A 10 15.64 -15.50 15.01
C PHE A 10 14.60 -15.76 13.91
N ARG A 11 13.61 -16.62 14.17
CA ARG A 11 12.51 -16.89 13.24
C ARG A 11 11.71 -15.63 12.91
N LYS A 12 11.44 -14.78 13.90
CA LYS A 12 10.72 -13.50 13.70
C LYS A 12 11.53 -12.53 12.84
N GLN A 13 12.85 -12.47 13.04
CA GLN A 13 13.73 -11.63 12.24
C GLN A 13 13.81 -12.13 10.80
N LYS A 14 13.94 -13.45 10.60
CA LYS A 14 13.91 -14.07 9.27
C LYS A 14 12.62 -13.73 8.52
N LYS A 15 11.46 -13.90 9.16
CA LYS A 15 10.14 -13.54 8.58
C LYS A 15 10.05 -12.06 8.20
N ARG A 16 10.62 -11.16 9.00
CA ARG A 16 10.65 -9.72 8.68
C ARG A 16 11.52 -9.44 7.45
N SER A 17 12.70 -10.05 7.38
CA SER A 17 13.59 -9.91 6.22
C SER A 17 12.97 -10.46 4.94
N GLU A 18 12.29 -11.61 4.99
CA GLU A 18 11.57 -12.18 3.85
C GLU A 18 10.45 -11.24 3.37
N ALA A 19 9.70 -10.64 4.31
CA ALA A 19 8.65 -9.68 4.00
C ALA A 19 9.20 -8.39 3.36
N GLU A 20 10.35 -7.89 3.83
CA GLU A 20 11.04 -6.72 3.26
C GLU A 20 11.51 -7.00 1.83
N GLN A 21 12.13 -8.15 1.57
CA GLN A 21 12.53 -8.57 0.22
C GLN A 21 11.33 -8.66 -0.73
N SER A 22 10.25 -9.28 -0.27
CA SER A 22 9.00 -9.37 -1.02
C SER A 22 8.44 -7.98 -1.35
N ALA A 23 8.50 -7.06 -0.39
CA ALA A 23 8.05 -5.68 -0.59
C ALA A 23 8.92 -4.93 -1.60
N GLU A 24 10.23 -5.13 -1.59
CA GLU A 24 11.17 -4.53 -2.53
C GLU A 24 10.99 -5.08 -3.95
N GLU A 25 10.79 -6.39 -4.09
CA GLU A 25 10.40 -7.01 -5.37
C GLU A 25 9.07 -6.46 -5.89
N ASN A 26 8.09 -6.25 -5.02
CA ASN A 26 6.82 -5.68 -5.44
C ASN A 26 6.95 -4.21 -5.84
N ARG A 27 7.83 -3.43 -5.20
CA ARG A 27 8.17 -2.05 -5.62
C ARG A 27 8.79 -2.04 -7.01
N SER A 28 9.74 -2.94 -7.29
CA SER A 28 10.41 -3.00 -8.59
C SER A 28 9.50 -3.56 -9.69
N LYS A 29 8.73 -4.62 -9.41
CA LYS A 29 7.84 -5.28 -10.39
C LYS A 29 6.62 -4.45 -10.73
N PHE A 30 5.99 -3.82 -9.75
CA PHE A 30 4.71 -3.13 -9.94
C PHE A 30 4.84 -1.61 -9.95
N GLY A 31 6.01 -1.05 -9.63
CA GLY A 31 6.31 0.38 -9.69
C GLY A 31 5.57 1.25 -8.67
N ARG A 32 4.51 0.76 -8.05
CA ARG A 32 3.69 1.46 -7.05
C ARG A 32 3.44 0.57 -5.84
N THR A 33 3.70 1.12 -4.66
CA THR A 33 3.37 0.51 -3.38
C THR A 33 1.86 0.53 -3.13
N LYS A 34 1.39 -0.34 -2.21
CA LYS A 34 -0.02 -0.35 -1.79
C LYS A 34 -0.46 1.01 -1.23
N SER A 35 0.41 1.71 -0.50
CA SER A 35 0.16 3.04 0.03
C SER A 35 -0.01 4.09 -1.06
N GLU A 36 0.81 4.05 -2.11
CA GLU A 36 0.69 4.99 -3.25
C GLU A 36 -0.60 4.74 -4.03
N LYS A 37 -0.93 3.46 -4.30
CA LYS A 37 -2.20 3.10 -4.93
C LYS A 37 -3.42 3.57 -4.12
N ALA A 38 -3.37 3.45 -2.79
CA ALA A 38 -4.46 3.88 -1.93
C ALA A 38 -4.62 5.41 -1.93
N LYS A 39 -3.51 6.15 -1.94
CA LYS A 39 -3.54 7.62 -2.06
C LYS A 39 -4.12 8.05 -3.40
N GLU A 40 -3.63 7.47 -4.49
CA GLU A 40 -4.09 7.78 -5.85
C GLU A 40 -5.57 7.45 -6.03
N ALA A 41 -6.05 6.34 -5.46
CA ALA A 41 -7.47 6.00 -5.46
C ALA A 41 -8.31 7.03 -4.69
N SER A 42 -7.87 7.45 -3.50
CA SER A 42 -8.55 8.50 -2.72
C SER A 42 -8.59 9.83 -3.47
N GLU A 43 -7.48 10.23 -4.07
CA GLU A 43 -7.39 11.46 -4.87
C GLU A 43 -8.30 11.41 -6.10
N ALA A 44 -8.38 10.25 -6.77
CA ALA A 44 -9.28 10.04 -7.89
C ALA A 44 -10.76 10.09 -7.46
N GLU A 45 -11.11 9.51 -6.31
CA GLU A 45 -12.46 9.57 -5.75
C GLU A 45 -12.85 10.99 -5.30
N ASP A 46 -11.93 11.74 -4.70
CA ASP A 46 -12.16 13.13 -4.34
C ASP A 46 -12.35 14.00 -5.60
N ALA A 47 -11.54 13.77 -6.63
CA ALA A 47 -11.68 14.44 -7.92
C ALA A 47 -13.01 14.10 -8.60
N SER A 48 -13.43 12.83 -8.60
CA SER A 48 -14.72 12.43 -9.16
C SER A 48 -15.87 13.07 -8.41
N ARG A 49 -15.85 13.03 -7.06
CA ARG A 49 -16.85 13.67 -6.21
C ARG A 49 -16.91 15.19 -6.42
N HIS A 50 -15.76 15.83 -6.61
CA HIS A 50 -15.71 17.26 -6.90
C HIS A 50 -16.36 17.59 -8.25
N ILE A 51 -16.06 16.80 -9.29
CA ILE A 51 -16.67 16.95 -10.61
C ILE A 51 -18.18 16.67 -10.55
N ASP A 52 -18.59 15.61 -9.88
CA ASP A 52 -20.01 15.23 -9.73
C ASP A 52 -20.78 16.30 -8.96
N GLY A 53 -20.21 16.89 -7.90
CA GLY A 53 -20.83 18.01 -7.17
C GLY A 53 -20.92 19.30 -7.98
N HIS A 54 -20.07 19.46 -8.99
CA HIS A 54 -20.12 20.58 -9.95
C HIS A 54 -20.92 20.27 -11.21
N ARG A 55 -21.33 19.02 -11.39
CA ARG A 55 -22.24 18.64 -12.45
C ARG A 55 -23.61 19.18 -12.08
N LEU A 56 -24.04 20.25 -12.75
CA LEU A 56 -25.48 20.47 -12.90
C LEU A 56 -25.98 19.22 -13.63
N GLU A 57 -26.78 18.40 -12.96
CA GLU A 57 -27.73 17.59 -13.67
C GLU A 57 -28.52 18.60 -14.52
N ASP A 58 -28.25 18.62 -15.83
CA ASP A 58 -29.17 19.22 -16.81
C ASP A 58 -30.43 18.36 -16.75
N ASP A 59 -31.18 18.60 -15.68
CA ASP A 59 -32.52 18.10 -15.46
C ASP A 59 -33.41 18.94 -16.38
N GLU A 60 -33.76 18.31 -17.49
CA GLU A 60 -34.88 18.58 -18.37
C GLU A 60 -34.98 19.98 -19.01
N ARG A 61 -34.60 20.04 -20.29
CA ARG A 61 -35.37 20.76 -21.33
C ARG A 61 -35.51 19.93 -22.60
#